data_AF-A0A2M6Y3Z0-F1
#
_entry.id   AF-A0A2M6Y3Z0-F1
#
_cell.length_a   1.000
_cell.length_b   1.000
_cell.length_c   1.000
_cell.angle_alpha   90.00
_cell.angle_beta   90.00
_cell.angle_gamma   90.00
#
_symmetry.space_group_name_H-M   'P 1'
#
loop_
_entity.id
_entity.type
_entity.pdbx_description
1 polymer ?
#
loop_
_entity_poly.entity_id
_entity_poly.type
_entity_poly.pdbx_seq_one_letter_code
_entity_poly.pdbx_strand_id
1 'polypeptide(L)' 'MVHKFKVKTSGKSEMADITREVGGLVREFGPESGVCHVFVPHTTCGLAINENADPDVKRDIIV' A
#
# COMPACT_ATOMS: atom_id res chain seq x y z
N MET A 1 7.55 -13.06 9.87
CA MET A 1 6.36 -13.81 9.41
C MET A 1 5.85 -13.14 8.13
N VAL A 2 5.34 -13.87 7.15
CA VAL A 2 4.91 -13.30 5.85
C VAL A 2 3.39 -13.37 5.75
N HIS A 3 2.73 -12.27 5.43
CA HIS A 3 1.28 -12.19 5.23
C HIS A 3 0.96 -11.78 3.80
N LYS A 4 -0.17 -12.24 3.28
CA LYS A 4 -0.64 -11.94 1.92
C LYS A 4 -2.09 -11.51 1.97
N PHE A 5 -2.40 -10.40 1.33
CA PHE A 5 -3.76 -9.96 1.08
C PHE A 5 -3.89 -9.53 -0.38
N LYS A 6 -5.13 -9.48 -0.88
CA LYS A 6 -5.42 -9.09 -2.26
C LYS A 6 -5.83 -7.62 -2.29
N VAL A 7 -5.30 -6.87 -3.27
CA VAL A 7 -5.74 -5.51 -3.58
C VAL A 7 -6.54 -5.59 -4.89
N LYS A 8 -7.77 -5.11 -4.87
CA LYS A 8 -8.61 -5.04 -6.06
C LYS A 8 -8.43 -3.66 -6.69
N THR A 9 -8.11 -3.61 -7.98
CA THR A 9 -8.09 -2.37 -8.76
C THR A 9 -9.30 -2.31 -9.70
N SER A 10 -9.60 -1.11 -10.17
CA SER A 10 -10.78 -0.73 -10.94
C SER A 10 -10.45 -0.08 -12.28
N GLY A 11 -9.23 0.46 -12.44
CA GLY A 11 -8.76 1.12 -13.66
C GLY A 11 -7.43 0.58 -14.18
N LYS A 12 -7.03 1.06 -15.37
CA LYS A 12 -5.71 0.76 -15.97
C LYS A 12 -4.56 1.33 -15.12
N SER A 13 -4.75 2.54 -14.61
CA SER A 13 -3.86 3.23 -13.68
C SER A 13 -4.66 3.60 -12.44
N GLU A 14 -4.20 3.18 -11.27
CA GLU A 14 -4.86 3.45 -9.99
C GLU A 14 -3.82 3.45 -8.88
N MET A 15 -3.89 4.43 -7.98
CA MET A 15 -3.10 4.46 -6.76
C MET A 15 -3.98 4.05 -5.58
N ALA A 16 -4.09 2.73 -5.37
CA ALA A 16 -4.87 2.16 -4.27
C ALA A 16 -4.16 2.36 -2.92
N ASP A 17 -4.87 2.94 -1.94
CA ASP A 17 -4.35 3.08 -0.57
C ASP A 17 -4.51 1.75 0.19
N ILE A 18 -3.39 1.23 0.71
CA ILE A 18 -3.31 -0.01 1.48
C ILE A 18 -2.87 0.22 2.94
N THR A 19 -2.81 1.48 3.38
CA THR A 19 -2.28 1.87 4.69
C THR A 19 -3.05 1.20 5.83
N ARG A 20 -4.37 1.06 5.69
CA ARG A 20 -5.22 0.46 6.72
C ARG A 20 -4.95 -1.02 6.88
N GLU A 21 -4.82 -1.74 5.77
CA GLU A 21 -4.54 -3.18 5.73
C GLU A 21 -3.16 -3.47 6.34
N VAL A 22 -2.13 -2.76 5.89
CA VAL A 22 -0.77 -2.91 6.43
C VAL A 22 -0.73 -2.54 7.91
N GLY A 23 -1.36 -1.43 8.31
CA GLY A 23 -1.41 -0.99 9.71
C GLY A 23 -2.17 -1.97 10.62
N GLY A 24 -3.24 -2.59 10.12
CA GLY A 24 -3.96 -3.66 10.82
C GLY A 24 -3.06 -4.86 11.11
N LEU A 25 -2.33 -5.31 10.09
CA LEU A 25 -1.37 -6.41 10.21
C LEU A 25 -0.27 -6.08 11.22
N VAL A 26 0.35 -4.90 11.11
CA VAL A 26 1.43 -4.49 12.03
C VAL A 26 0.95 -4.46 13.49
N ARG A 27 -0.27 -4.00 13.76
CA ARG A 27 -0.84 -3.99 15.12
C ARG A 27 -1.09 -5.39 15.67
N GLU A 28 -1.53 -6.33 14.83
CA GLU A 28 -1.75 -7.72 15.23
C GLU A 28 -0.44 -8.40 15.66
N PHE A 29 0.68 -8.03 15.05
CA PHE A 29 1.99 -8.59 15.39
C PHE A 29 2.54 -8.13 16.74
N GLY A 30 2.07 -7.00 17.29
CA GLY A 30 2.46 -6.50 18.61
C GLY A 30 3.93 -6.06 18.84
N PRO A 31 4.80 -5.76 17.85
CA PRO A 31 6.13 -5.24 18.17
C PRO A 31 6.04 -3.75 18.57
N GLU A 32 6.73 -3.38 19.66
CA GLU A 32 6.93 -1.97 20.03
C GLU A 32 7.86 -1.24 19.04
N SER A 33 8.74 -1.98 18.36
CA SER A 33 9.63 -1.47 17.32
C SER A 33 10.06 -2.57 16.34
N GLY A 34 10.27 -2.19 15.08
CA GLY A 34 10.70 -3.11 14.02
C GLY A 34 10.52 -2.53 12.63
N VAL A 35 10.75 -3.35 11.60
CA VAL A 35 10.59 -2.96 10.19
C VAL A 35 9.52 -3.82 9.54
N CYS A 36 8.57 -3.18 8.86
CA CYS A 36 7.58 -3.85 8.02
C CYS A 36 8.04 -3.80 6.56
N HIS A 37 8.31 -4.97 5.98
CA HIS A 37 8.63 -5.08 4.56
C HIS A 37 7.35 -5.34 3.76
N VAL A 38 7.03 -4.46 2.83
CA VAL A 38 5.92 -4.60 1.89
C VAL A 38 6.48 -4.92 0.51
N PHE A 39 5.91 -5.93 -0.15
CA PHE A 39 6.39 -6.41 -1.45
C PHE A 39 5.21 -6.71 -2.37
N VAL A 40 5.35 -6.33 -3.64
CA VAL A 40 4.38 -6.62 -4.69
C VAL A 40 4.99 -7.62 -5.67
N PRO A 41 4.42 -8.84 -5.83
CA PRO A 41 4.97 -9.88 -6.70
C PRO A 41 4.54 -9.71 -8.18
N HIS A 42 4.33 -8.49 -8.64
CA HIS A 42 3.87 -8.20 -10.01
C HIS A 42 4.86 -7.26 -10.70
N THR A 43 5.03 -7.42 -12.01
CA THR A 43 5.95 -6.61 -12.82
C THR A 43 5.29 -5.36 -13.41
N THR A 44 3.96 -5.27 -13.34
CA THR A 44 3.16 -4.19 -13.94
C THR A 44 2.59 -3.19 -12.94
N CYS A 45 2.90 -3.35 -11.65
CA CYS A 45 2.56 -2.39 -10.61
C CYS A 45 3.67 -2.33 -9.54
N GLY A 46 3.61 -1.32 -8.68
CA GLY A 46 4.64 -1.07 -7.67
C GLY A 46 4.06 -0.56 -6.36
N LEU A 47 4.96 -0.13 -5.48
CA LEU A 47 4.64 0.49 -4.20
C LEU A 47 5.22 1.89 -4.18
N ALA A 48 4.48 2.82 -3.59
CA ALA A 48 4.93 4.17 -3.31
C ALA A 48 4.41 4.59 -1.93
N ILE A 49 5.18 5.42 -1.24
CA ILE A 49 4.72 6.15 -0.05
C ILE A 49 4.69 7.61 -0.47
N ASN A 50 3.52 8.22 -0.39
CA ASN A 50 3.30 9.61 -0.74
C ASN A 50 2.16 10.20 0.11
N GLU A 51 1.77 11.43 -0.16
CA GLU A 51 0.69 12.12 0.52
C GLU A 51 -0.64 11.37 0.46
N ASN A 52 -1.34 11.37 1.60
CA ASN A 52 -2.66 10.72 1.75
C ASN A 52 -3.76 11.68 2.22
N ALA A 53 -3.55 12.99 2.11
CA ALA A 53 -4.52 14.02 2.49
C ALA A 53 -5.20 14.61 1.26
N ASP A 54 -4.42 15.10 0.30
CA ASP A 54 -4.93 15.67 -0.94
C ASP A 54 -5.08 14.60 -2.05
N PRO A 55 -6.31 14.32 -2.53
CA PRO A 55 -6.51 13.39 -3.64
C PRO A 55 -5.90 13.85 -4.97
N ASP A 56 -5.65 15.14 -5.16
CA ASP A 56 -5.10 15.68 -6.42
C ASP A 56 -3.64 15.27 -6.60
N VAL A 57 -2.86 15.10 -5.53
CA VAL A 57 -1.48 14.59 -5.61
C VAL A 57 -1.43 13.18 -6.21
N LYS A 58 -2.39 12.32 -5.87
CA LYS A 58 -2.48 10.97 -6.46
C LYS A 58 -2.80 11.06 -7.94
N ARG A 59 -3.69 12.00 -8.33
CA ARG A 59 -4.06 12.22 -9.72
C ARG A 59 -2.83 12.65 -10.50
N ASP A 60 -2.16 13.72 -10.07
CA ASP A 60 -1.00 14.31 -10.76
C ASP A 60 0.12 13.31 -11.08
N ILE A 61 0.28 12.24 -10.29
CA ILE A 61 1.28 11.19 -10.52
C ILE A 61 0.85 10.18 -11.59
N ILE A 62 -0.46 9.90 -11.71
CA ILE A 62 -0.99 8.84 -12.58
C ILE A 62 -1.62 9.36 -13.88
N VAL A 63 -1.82 10.68 -14.03
CA VAL A 63 -2.30 11.30 -15.29
C VAL A 63 -1.24 11.29 -16.38
#